data_AF-A0A1F7XX94-F1
#
_entry.id   AF-A0A1F7XX94-F1
#
_cell.length_a   1.000
_cell.length_b   1.000
_cell.length_c   1.000
_cell.angle_alpha   90.00
_cell.angle_beta   90.00
_cell.angle_gamma   90.00
#
_symmetry.space_group_name_H-M   'P 1'
#
loop_
_entity.id
_entity.type
_entity.pdbx_description
1 polymer ?
#
loop_
_entity_poly.entity_id
_entity_poly.type
_entity_poly.pdbx_seq_one_letter_code
_entity_poly.pdbx_strand_id
1 'polypeptide(L)'
;MSKIFKKSLFLKAFEKVTGKLKPENYIFYSSIVFYLLLWHINPNNKIIALSFVFLIFIYNYKLKNVKLSILLTYLASSIIFTGKRYLIQLVPEGVFPKVLAPQGYVSHFVISYLHIIAFFMLILLVRDFLKNRMKFKLEKKDYLVIFYFLWLVLSDILGSSRPNISILFSVLSLHFLVFYFYLKFLIKGKEKFIILIALFTAQIIFESYISYQQFIASSPIYKNIEAQVDIEYFGFAADEPQFRFRPVGTFNHANELGMAMSFWLLIIFAYLYKRQNILSFTALIFGVVTLAATLSRSSWLGFAFVLFFTLFFFEKVKKIKSPEIFTKNILSMAIVAVVVTIFFIFPRAEKSLYTFSEGGGYFRSAQIRAAIELIKQNPLYGVGTGMSVPAGLSQLPRTVFSLVPLGVHNWYLNITTEHGIPAILLFLALIATFMMEQVRKIWDENVINLESLMRIAITGGVVSSMIVGMFQPFVGETFILLAFAILGKRK
;
A
#
# COMPACT_ATOMS: atom_id res chain seq x y z
N MET A 1 -37.98 16.17 -20.59
CA MET A 1 -37.78 15.42 -19.33
C MET A 1 -36.99 16.24 -18.28
N SER A 2 -37.30 17.54 -18.11
CA SER A 2 -36.43 18.52 -17.41
C SER A 2 -37.08 19.29 -16.24
N LYS A 3 -38.17 18.79 -15.63
CA LYS A 3 -38.88 19.56 -14.58
C LYS A 3 -39.35 18.76 -13.33
N ILE A 4 -38.84 17.55 -13.08
CA ILE A 4 -39.34 16.67 -11.97
C ILE A 4 -38.28 16.39 -10.88
N PHE A 5 -37.35 17.31 -10.62
CA PHE A 5 -36.59 17.26 -9.36
C PHE A 5 -36.56 18.65 -8.73
N LYS A 6 -37.66 19.03 -8.04
CA LYS A 6 -37.56 20.02 -6.96
C LYS A 6 -36.51 19.47 -5.99
N LYS A 7 -35.32 20.07 -5.96
CA LYS A 7 -34.23 19.71 -5.02
C LYS A 7 -34.85 19.56 -3.64
N SER A 8 -34.81 18.35 -3.09
CA SER A 8 -35.34 18.04 -1.75
C SER A 8 -34.72 19.00 -0.73
N LEU A 9 -35.45 19.31 0.35
CA LEU A 9 -34.97 20.17 1.42
C LEU A 9 -33.58 19.71 1.93
N PHE A 10 -33.38 18.39 1.97
CA PHE A 10 -32.12 17.73 2.28
C PHE A 10 -30.99 18.10 1.31
N LEU A 11 -31.22 18.03 -0.01
CA LEU A 11 -30.22 18.41 -1.02
C LEU A 11 -29.83 19.89 -0.89
N LYS A 12 -30.79 20.78 -0.60
CA LYS A 12 -30.50 22.22 -0.39
C LYS A 12 -29.71 22.47 0.90
N ALA A 13 -30.05 21.79 1.99
CA ALA A 13 -29.30 21.88 3.25
C ALA A 13 -27.88 21.32 3.10
N PHE A 14 -27.74 20.16 2.46
CA PHE A 14 -26.45 19.55 2.15
C PHE A 14 -25.59 20.44 1.24
N GLU A 15 -26.17 21.07 0.21
CA GLU A 15 -25.49 22.03 -0.66
C GLU A 15 -25.09 23.32 0.08
N LYS A 16 -25.91 23.81 1.02
CA LYS A 16 -25.58 24.99 1.84
C LYS A 16 -24.35 24.74 2.73
N VAL A 17 -24.21 23.52 3.26
CA VAL A 17 -23.09 23.10 4.11
C VAL A 17 -21.85 22.73 3.28
N THR A 18 -22.01 21.90 2.26
CA THR A 18 -20.87 21.35 1.49
C THR A 18 -20.44 22.20 0.30
N GLY A 19 -21.32 23.07 -0.21
CA GLY A 19 -21.04 23.99 -1.30
C GLY A 19 -19.92 24.98 -0.96
N LYS A 20 -19.81 25.37 0.32
CA LYS A 20 -18.79 26.31 0.81
C LYS A 20 -17.41 25.69 1.06
N LEU A 21 -17.32 24.36 1.16
CA LEU A 21 -16.04 23.69 1.41
C LEU A 21 -15.15 23.74 0.17
N LYS A 22 -13.85 23.96 0.38
CA LYS A 22 -12.84 23.73 -0.67
C LYS A 22 -12.84 22.25 -1.09
N PRO A 23 -12.54 21.91 -2.36
CA PRO A 23 -12.54 20.53 -2.83
C PRO A 23 -11.75 19.57 -1.94
N GLU A 24 -10.56 19.97 -1.49
CA GLU A 24 -9.72 19.16 -0.61
C GLU A 24 -10.38 18.84 0.74
N ASN A 25 -11.02 19.83 1.38
CA ASN A 25 -11.72 19.63 2.64
C ASN A 25 -12.95 18.73 2.44
N TYR A 26 -13.66 18.92 1.32
CA TYR A 26 -14.81 18.06 0.99
C TYR A 26 -14.38 16.60 0.84
N ILE A 27 -13.29 16.32 0.12
CA ILE A 27 -12.77 14.97 -0.03
C ILE A 27 -12.33 14.39 1.32
N PHE A 28 -11.61 15.15 2.14
CA PHE A 28 -11.24 14.71 3.48
C PHE A 28 -12.46 14.31 4.33
N TYR A 29 -13.43 15.22 4.50
CA TYR A 29 -14.59 14.98 5.36
C TYR A 29 -15.51 13.89 4.83
N SER A 30 -15.74 13.83 3.51
CA SER A 30 -16.55 12.75 2.94
C SER A 30 -15.88 11.38 3.09
N SER A 31 -14.56 11.29 2.94
CA SER A 31 -13.82 10.04 3.11
C SER A 31 -13.80 9.57 4.56
N ILE A 32 -13.51 10.47 5.52
CA ILE A 32 -13.46 10.08 6.94
C ILE A 32 -14.85 9.66 7.44
N VAL A 33 -15.92 10.37 7.06
CA VAL A 33 -17.29 9.98 7.41
C VAL A 33 -17.66 8.65 6.77
N PHE A 34 -17.30 8.43 5.50
CA PHE A 34 -17.51 7.16 4.82
C PHE A 34 -16.86 5.99 5.57
N TYR A 35 -15.58 6.12 5.94
CA TYR A 35 -14.88 5.06 6.66
C TYR A 35 -15.44 4.82 8.07
N LEU A 36 -15.75 5.88 8.83
CA LEU A 36 -16.37 5.75 10.14
C LEU A 36 -17.75 5.08 10.07
N LEU A 37 -18.55 5.37 9.04
CA LEU A 37 -19.82 4.69 8.81
C LEU A 37 -19.61 3.20 8.53
N LEU A 38 -18.64 2.84 7.68
CA LEU A 38 -18.31 1.42 7.45
C LEU A 38 -17.89 0.72 8.75
N TRP A 39 -17.04 1.36 9.54
CA TRP A 39 -16.54 0.79 10.79
C TRP A 39 -17.64 0.60 11.85
N HIS A 40 -18.45 1.63 12.08
CA HIS A 40 -19.45 1.61 13.16
C HIS A 40 -20.75 0.89 12.79
N ILE A 41 -21.23 1.00 11.54
CA ILE A 41 -22.39 0.24 11.08
C ILE A 41 -22.04 -1.23 10.90
N ASN A 42 -20.78 -1.54 10.62
CA ASN A 42 -20.28 -2.89 10.34
C ASN A 42 -21.14 -3.65 9.30
N PRO A 43 -21.41 -3.05 8.12
CA PRO A 43 -22.31 -3.65 7.16
C PRO A 43 -21.69 -4.90 6.51
N ASN A 44 -22.53 -5.76 5.93
CA ASN A 44 -22.05 -6.92 5.18
C ASN A 44 -21.35 -6.54 3.87
N ASN A 45 -20.62 -7.48 3.26
CA ASN A 45 -19.82 -7.22 2.05
C ASN A 45 -20.62 -6.68 0.86
N LYS A 46 -21.91 -7.03 0.72
CA LYS A 46 -22.75 -6.51 -0.37
C LYS A 46 -23.03 -5.00 -0.19
N ILE A 47 -23.31 -4.59 1.04
CA ILE A 47 -23.55 -3.19 1.38
C ILE A 47 -22.26 -2.38 1.28
N ILE A 48 -21.11 -2.93 1.66
CA ILE A 48 -19.80 -2.28 1.48
C ILE A 48 -19.52 -2.03 -0.02
N ALA A 49 -19.78 -3.02 -0.88
CA ALA A 49 -19.62 -2.83 -2.33
C ALA A 49 -20.51 -1.70 -2.87
N LEU A 50 -21.78 -1.66 -2.43
CA LEU A 50 -22.72 -0.60 -2.83
C LEU A 50 -22.31 0.78 -2.30
N SER A 51 -21.74 0.85 -1.08
CA SER A 51 -21.33 2.12 -0.49
C SER A 51 -20.17 2.76 -1.26
N PHE A 52 -19.25 1.97 -1.85
CA PHE A 52 -18.22 2.50 -2.74
C PHE A 52 -18.80 3.08 -4.03
N VAL A 53 -19.86 2.49 -4.58
CA VAL A 53 -20.60 3.10 -5.71
C VAL A 53 -21.20 4.44 -5.30
N PHE A 54 -21.78 4.52 -4.09
CA PHE A 54 -22.29 5.78 -3.55
C PHE A 54 -21.18 6.82 -3.32
N LEU A 55 -19.99 6.40 -2.89
CA LEU A 55 -18.84 7.26 -2.71
C LEU A 55 -18.38 7.92 -4.02
N ILE A 56 -18.48 7.22 -5.16
CA ILE A 56 -18.22 7.82 -6.48
C ILE A 56 -19.17 9.01 -6.73
N PHE A 57 -20.46 8.84 -6.42
CA PHE A 57 -21.45 9.92 -6.58
C PHE A 57 -21.18 11.09 -5.63
N ILE A 58 -20.81 10.82 -4.37
CA ILE A 58 -20.43 11.85 -3.40
C ILE A 58 -19.25 12.66 -3.94
N TYR A 59 -18.15 12.02 -4.32
CA TYR A 59 -16.99 12.73 -4.86
C TYR A 59 -17.33 13.50 -6.14
N ASN A 60 -18.12 12.91 -7.04
CA ASN A 60 -18.47 13.55 -8.31
C ASN A 60 -19.39 14.75 -8.10
N TYR A 61 -20.22 14.76 -7.05
CA TYR A 61 -21.08 15.90 -6.73
C TYR A 61 -20.28 17.20 -6.59
N LYS A 62 -19.14 17.16 -5.87
CA LYS A 62 -18.28 18.33 -5.67
C LYS A 62 -17.28 18.53 -6.80
N LEU A 63 -16.63 17.47 -7.26
CA LEU A 63 -15.54 17.57 -8.24
C LEU A 63 -16.03 17.79 -9.68
N LYS A 64 -17.29 17.43 -9.98
CA LYS A 64 -17.85 17.40 -11.34
C LYS A 64 -16.94 16.66 -12.34
N ASN A 65 -16.20 15.67 -11.85
CA ASN A 65 -15.21 14.91 -12.61
C ASN A 65 -15.28 13.44 -12.24
N VAL A 66 -16.15 12.71 -12.94
CA VAL A 66 -16.38 11.27 -12.74
C VAL A 66 -15.07 10.48 -12.78
N LYS A 67 -14.13 10.87 -13.66
CA LYS A 67 -12.86 10.16 -13.81
C LYS A 67 -12.03 10.23 -12.53
N LEU A 68 -11.92 11.44 -11.98
CA LEU A 68 -11.22 11.68 -10.72
C LEU A 68 -11.96 11.05 -9.54
N SER A 69 -13.29 11.09 -9.51
CA SER A 69 -14.09 10.44 -8.47
C SER A 69 -13.86 8.94 -8.41
N ILE A 70 -13.82 8.25 -9.55
CA ILE A 70 -13.54 6.81 -9.60
C ILE A 70 -12.10 6.50 -9.15
N LEU A 71 -11.12 7.32 -9.52
CA LEU A 71 -9.75 7.17 -9.01
C LEU A 71 -9.73 7.27 -7.48
N LEU A 72 -10.40 8.29 -6.93
CA LEU A 72 -10.42 8.49 -5.47
C LEU A 72 -11.13 7.36 -4.76
N THR A 73 -12.22 6.83 -5.33
CA THR A 73 -12.89 5.64 -4.78
C THR A 73 -12.00 4.40 -4.87
N TYR A 74 -11.25 4.21 -5.96
CA TYR A 74 -10.28 3.11 -6.08
C TYR A 74 -9.23 3.20 -4.97
N LEU A 75 -8.62 4.37 -4.79
CA LEU A 75 -7.65 4.60 -3.72
C LEU A 75 -8.30 4.51 -2.33
N ALA A 76 -9.55 4.93 -2.18
CA ALA A 76 -10.27 4.79 -0.92
C ALA A 76 -10.52 3.31 -0.57
N SER A 77 -10.78 2.48 -1.58
CA SER A 77 -10.95 1.04 -1.40
C SER A 77 -9.63 0.28 -1.20
N SER A 78 -8.48 0.86 -1.51
CA SER A 78 -7.19 0.15 -1.48
C SER A 78 -6.68 -0.16 -0.07
N ILE A 79 -7.33 0.37 0.96
CA ILE A 79 -7.06 0.01 2.36
C ILE A 79 -7.97 -1.11 2.86
N ILE A 80 -9.10 -1.38 2.19
CA ILE A 80 -10.04 -2.43 2.59
C ILE A 80 -9.76 -3.72 1.82
N PHE A 81 -9.04 -4.65 2.47
CA PHE A 81 -8.64 -5.93 1.86
C PHE A 81 -9.73 -7.01 1.95
N THR A 82 -10.90 -6.69 2.50
CA THR A 82 -12.03 -7.64 2.57
C THR A 82 -12.81 -7.71 1.27
N GLY A 83 -13.58 -8.79 1.10
CA GLY A 83 -14.34 -9.04 -0.11
C GLY A 83 -14.89 -10.46 -0.18
N LYS A 84 -15.11 -10.95 -1.40
CA LYS A 84 -15.46 -12.36 -1.61
C LYS A 84 -14.19 -13.20 -1.52
N ARG A 85 -14.05 -13.96 -0.42
CA ARG A 85 -12.91 -14.84 -0.13
C ARG A 85 -13.19 -16.26 -0.61
N TYR A 86 -12.19 -16.86 -1.23
CA TYR A 86 -12.13 -18.27 -1.59
C TYR A 86 -10.91 -18.88 -0.91
N LEU A 87 -11.11 -20.00 -0.23
CA LEU A 87 -10.04 -20.73 0.45
C LEU A 87 -9.50 -21.79 -0.50
N ILE A 88 -8.20 -21.75 -0.76
CA ILE A 88 -7.53 -22.70 -1.62
C ILE A 88 -6.48 -23.42 -0.79
N GLN A 89 -6.71 -24.69 -0.48
CA GLN A 89 -5.73 -25.50 0.24
C GLN A 89 -4.55 -25.81 -0.69
N LEU A 90 -3.38 -25.26 -0.37
CA LEU A 90 -2.16 -25.49 -1.12
C LEU A 90 -1.41 -26.71 -0.61
N VAL A 91 -1.35 -26.88 0.71
CA VAL A 91 -0.73 -28.04 1.37
C VAL A 91 -1.73 -28.61 2.38
N PRO A 92 -1.96 -29.94 2.40
CA PRO A 92 -2.85 -30.58 3.37
C PRO A 92 -2.44 -30.34 4.83
N GLU A 93 -3.39 -30.55 5.74
CA GLU A 93 -3.09 -30.62 7.16
C GLU A 93 -2.13 -31.78 7.49
N GLY A 94 -1.38 -31.64 8.58
CA GLY A 94 -0.43 -32.67 9.05
C GLY A 94 0.97 -32.62 8.43
N VAL A 95 1.18 -31.88 7.32
CA VAL A 95 2.52 -31.66 6.76
C VAL A 95 3.36 -30.73 7.63
N PHE A 96 2.73 -29.70 8.20
CA PHE A 96 3.35 -28.73 9.09
C PHE A 96 2.95 -28.99 10.55
N PRO A 97 3.75 -28.51 11.53
CA PRO A 97 3.36 -28.57 12.93
C PRO A 97 1.97 -27.95 13.17
N LYS A 98 1.08 -28.66 13.86
CA LYS A 98 -0.32 -28.23 14.10
C LYS A 98 -0.42 -26.86 14.78
N VAL A 99 0.57 -26.50 15.60
CA VAL A 99 0.64 -25.20 16.28
C VAL A 99 0.84 -24.05 15.28
N LEU A 100 1.53 -24.30 14.16
CA LEU A 100 1.83 -23.29 13.15
C LEU A 100 0.78 -23.25 12.03
N ALA A 101 0.26 -24.41 11.63
CA ALA A 101 -0.66 -24.55 10.51
C ALA A 101 -1.68 -25.67 10.75
N PRO A 102 -2.68 -25.44 11.61
CA PRO A 102 -3.64 -26.47 12.01
C PRO A 102 -4.46 -27.00 10.82
N GLN A 103 -4.70 -26.17 9.80
CA GLN A 103 -5.45 -26.52 8.58
C GLN A 103 -4.55 -26.80 7.37
N GLY A 104 -3.24 -26.91 7.58
CA GLY A 104 -2.24 -26.91 6.50
C GLY A 104 -1.96 -25.51 5.96
N TYR A 105 -1.37 -25.43 4.76
CA TYR A 105 -1.09 -24.15 4.10
C TYR A 105 -2.24 -23.80 3.16
N VAL A 106 -2.99 -22.76 3.51
CA VAL A 106 -4.15 -22.28 2.75
C VAL A 106 -3.83 -20.90 2.19
N SER A 107 -4.09 -20.70 0.90
CA SER A 107 -4.04 -19.38 0.28
C SER A 107 -5.44 -18.77 0.18
N HIS A 108 -5.51 -17.45 0.33
CA HIS A 108 -6.75 -16.69 0.27
C HIS A 108 -6.83 -15.96 -1.05
N PHE A 109 -7.73 -16.41 -1.92
CA PHE A 109 -8.08 -15.66 -3.12
C PHE A 109 -9.22 -14.71 -2.79
N VAL A 110 -8.97 -13.40 -2.86
CA VAL A 110 -9.93 -12.37 -2.47
C VAL A 110 -10.26 -11.45 -3.64
N ILE A 111 -11.52 -11.47 -4.06
CA ILE A 111 -12.07 -10.42 -4.94
C ILE A 111 -12.59 -9.30 -4.03
N SER A 112 -11.73 -8.33 -3.78
CA SER A 112 -12.05 -7.12 -2.98
C SER A 112 -12.74 -6.03 -3.80
N TYR A 113 -13.22 -4.99 -3.09
CA TYR A 113 -13.95 -3.87 -3.69
C TYR A 113 -13.11 -3.08 -4.70
N LEU A 114 -11.78 -3.03 -4.50
CA LEU A 114 -10.87 -2.35 -5.43
C LEU A 114 -10.89 -3.02 -6.82
N HIS A 115 -11.06 -4.34 -6.91
CA HIS A 115 -11.13 -5.06 -8.18
C HIS A 115 -12.40 -4.70 -8.94
N ILE A 116 -13.53 -4.54 -8.23
CA ILE A 116 -14.79 -4.09 -8.82
C ILE A 116 -14.62 -2.68 -9.39
N ILE A 117 -13.99 -1.77 -8.65
CA ILE A 117 -13.74 -0.40 -9.11
C ILE A 117 -12.75 -0.39 -10.28
N ALA A 118 -11.70 -1.19 -10.23
CA ALA A 118 -10.73 -1.34 -11.32
C ALA A 118 -11.40 -1.85 -12.60
N PHE A 119 -12.38 -2.76 -12.50
CA PHE A 119 -13.17 -3.19 -13.65
C PHE A 119 -13.94 -2.03 -14.30
N PHE A 120 -14.58 -1.16 -13.51
CA PHE A 120 -15.19 0.07 -14.04
C PHE A 120 -14.18 1.04 -14.64
N MET A 121 -12.98 1.15 -14.05
CA MET A 121 -11.87 1.94 -14.61
C MET A 121 -11.46 1.41 -15.99
N LEU A 122 -11.37 0.09 -16.16
CA LEU A 122 -11.08 -0.56 -17.42
C LEU A 122 -12.16 -0.26 -18.47
N ILE A 123 -13.44 -0.39 -18.12
CA ILE A 123 -14.56 -0.05 -19.02
C ILE A 123 -14.44 1.40 -19.51
N LEU A 124 -14.13 2.34 -18.62
CA LEU A 124 -13.97 3.74 -18.99
C LEU A 124 -12.76 3.99 -19.88
N LEU A 125 -11.64 3.32 -19.63
CA LEU A 125 -10.46 3.37 -20.48
C LEU A 125 -10.78 2.87 -21.90
N VAL A 126 -11.38 1.69 -22.01
CA VAL A 126 -11.76 1.10 -23.31
C VAL A 126 -12.76 1.99 -24.03
N ARG A 127 -13.78 2.49 -23.34
CA ARG A 127 -14.78 3.40 -23.93
C ARG A 127 -14.14 4.68 -24.47
N ASP A 128 -13.27 5.34 -23.70
CA ASP A 128 -12.65 6.59 -24.12
C ASP A 128 -11.62 6.38 -25.22
N PHE A 129 -10.98 5.20 -25.28
CA PHE A 129 -10.14 4.78 -26.38
C PHE A 129 -10.96 4.61 -27.66
N LEU A 130 -12.02 3.80 -27.64
CA LEU A 130 -12.88 3.56 -28.80
C LEU A 130 -13.57 4.83 -29.32
N LYS A 131 -13.87 5.80 -28.42
CA LYS A 131 -14.46 7.09 -28.80
C LYS A 131 -13.43 8.14 -29.24
N ASN A 132 -12.15 7.78 -29.39
CA ASN A 132 -11.04 8.71 -29.70
C ASN A 132 -10.98 9.92 -28.75
N ARG A 133 -11.43 9.76 -27.50
CA ARG A 133 -11.43 10.80 -26.45
C ARG A 133 -10.10 10.85 -25.69
N MET A 134 -9.18 9.95 -25.99
CA MET A 134 -7.84 9.89 -25.43
C MET A 134 -6.81 9.66 -26.54
N LYS A 135 -5.70 10.40 -26.49
CA LYS A 135 -4.54 10.14 -27.35
C LYS A 135 -3.70 9.04 -26.70
N PHE A 136 -3.73 7.85 -27.26
CA PHE A 136 -2.95 6.73 -26.74
C PHE A 136 -1.50 6.84 -27.25
N LYS A 137 -0.64 7.49 -26.46
CA LYS A 137 0.79 7.56 -26.72
C LYS A 137 1.55 6.81 -25.64
N LEU A 138 2.12 5.67 -26.01
CA LEU A 138 3.01 4.90 -25.16
C LEU A 138 4.44 5.45 -25.26
N GLU A 139 5.08 5.60 -24.12
CA GLU A 139 6.49 5.91 -23.94
C GLU A 139 7.25 4.62 -23.63
N LYS A 140 8.59 4.65 -23.72
CA LYS A 140 9.44 3.48 -23.45
C LYS A 140 9.13 2.81 -22.09
N LYS A 141 8.88 3.61 -21.05
CA LYS A 141 8.55 3.11 -19.71
C LYS A 141 7.20 2.38 -19.65
N ASP A 142 6.25 2.72 -20.51
CA ASP A 142 4.94 2.04 -20.51
C ASP A 142 5.06 0.62 -21.06
N TYR A 143 5.87 0.43 -22.10
CA TYR A 143 6.18 -0.90 -22.62
C TYR A 143 6.84 -1.75 -21.54
N LEU A 144 7.72 -1.16 -20.73
CA LEU A 144 8.36 -1.86 -19.62
C LEU A 144 7.34 -2.31 -18.56
N VAL A 145 6.34 -1.46 -18.23
CA VAL A 145 5.26 -1.84 -17.31
C VAL A 145 4.42 -2.97 -17.93
N ILE A 146 4.05 -2.85 -19.20
CA ILE A 146 3.30 -3.89 -19.93
C ILE A 146 4.07 -5.22 -19.92
N PHE A 147 5.36 -5.19 -20.29
CA PHE A 147 6.18 -6.39 -20.35
C PHE A 147 6.37 -7.03 -18.98
N TYR A 148 6.51 -6.26 -17.91
CA TYR A 148 6.54 -6.80 -16.55
C TYR A 148 5.28 -7.62 -16.25
N PHE A 149 4.08 -7.04 -16.41
CA PHE A 149 2.83 -7.74 -16.13
C PHE A 149 2.54 -8.90 -17.09
N LEU A 150 2.88 -8.76 -18.38
CA LEU A 150 2.78 -9.86 -19.34
C LEU A 150 3.71 -11.01 -18.95
N TRP A 151 4.91 -10.71 -18.45
CA TRP A 151 5.84 -11.72 -17.98
C TRP A 151 5.31 -12.47 -16.75
N LEU A 152 4.66 -11.78 -15.79
CA LEU A 152 4.06 -12.46 -14.63
C LEU A 152 3.05 -13.53 -15.08
N VAL A 153 2.15 -13.19 -16.01
CA VAL A 153 1.17 -14.13 -16.55
C VAL A 153 1.83 -15.24 -17.37
N LEU A 154 2.81 -14.90 -18.22
CA LEU A 154 3.50 -15.88 -19.07
C LEU A 154 4.31 -16.89 -18.23
N SER A 155 5.00 -16.42 -17.21
CA SER A 155 5.78 -17.27 -16.30
C SER A 155 4.87 -18.21 -15.50
N ASP A 156 3.66 -17.78 -15.12
CA ASP A 156 2.68 -18.67 -14.49
C ASP A 156 2.18 -19.77 -15.43
N ILE A 157 2.01 -19.48 -16.73
CA ILE A 157 1.61 -20.49 -17.72
C ILE A 157 2.73 -21.51 -17.94
N LEU A 158 3.99 -21.05 -18.00
CA LEU A 158 5.11 -21.87 -18.43
C LEU A 158 5.88 -22.56 -17.30
N GLY A 159 5.91 -21.97 -16.10
CA GLY A 159 6.73 -22.41 -14.98
C GLY A 159 5.98 -22.77 -13.70
N SER A 160 4.68 -22.46 -13.61
CA SER A 160 3.96 -22.68 -12.36
C SER A 160 3.81 -24.16 -12.00
N SER A 161 4.05 -24.48 -10.73
CA SER A 161 3.71 -25.81 -10.16
C SER A 161 2.20 -26.06 -10.09
N ARG A 162 1.38 -24.99 -10.14
CA ARG A 162 -0.10 -25.05 -10.19
C ARG A 162 -0.66 -23.92 -11.07
N PRO A 163 -0.59 -24.05 -12.40
CA PRO A 163 -0.94 -22.96 -13.34
C PRO A 163 -2.33 -22.38 -13.12
N ASN A 164 -3.33 -23.22 -12.85
CA ASN A 164 -4.72 -22.79 -12.63
C ASN A 164 -4.86 -21.77 -11.49
N ILE A 165 -4.05 -21.88 -10.44
CA ILE A 165 -4.11 -20.99 -9.27
C ILE A 165 -3.21 -19.77 -9.49
N SER A 166 -1.99 -19.96 -9.99
CA SER A 166 -1.07 -18.84 -10.23
C SER A 166 -1.61 -17.85 -11.26
N ILE A 167 -2.12 -18.34 -12.40
CA ILE A 167 -2.74 -17.49 -13.43
C ILE A 167 -3.88 -16.67 -12.83
N LEU A 168 -4.69 -17.28 -11.96
CA LEU A 168 -5.80 -16.59 -11.30
C LEU A 168 -5.29 -15.42 -10.42
N PHE A 169 -4.20 -15.62 -9.66
CA PHE A 169 -3.57 -14.54 -8.88
C PHE A 169 -2.95 -13.45 -9.76
N SER A 170 -2.21 -13.83 -10.82
CA SER A 170 -1.63 -12.85 -11.76
C SER A 170 -2.70 -12.06 -12.52
N VAL A 171 -3.82 -12.68 -12.90
CA VAL A 171 -4.92 -11.96 -13.55
C VAL A 171 -5.54 -10.94 -12.61
N LEU A 172 -5.69 -11.25 -11.31
CA LEU A 172 -6.14 -10.24 -10.36
C LEU A 172 -5.15 -9.09 -10.24
N SER A 173 -3.83 -9.34 -10.26
CA SER A 173 -2.81 -8.29 -10.15
C SER A 173 -2.83 -7.30 -11.34
N LEU A 174 -3.44 -7.66 -12.48
CA LEU A 174 -3.63 -6.75 -13.63
C LEU A 174 -4.44 -5.49 -13.30
N HIS A 175 -5.18 -5.46 -12.19
CA HIS A 175 -5.84 -4.24 -11.73
C HIS A 175 -4.83 -3.09 -11.51
N PHE A 176 -3.58 -3.39 -11.17
CA PHE A 176 -2.49 -2.43 -11.08
C PHE A 176 -2.13 -1.81 -12.43
N LEU A 177 -2.14 -2.59 -13.50
CA LEU A 177 -1.92 -2.11 -14.88
C LEU A 177 -3.07 -1.19 -15.31
N VAL A 178 -4.31 -1.56 -14.99
CA VAL A 178 -5.50 -0.72 -15.22
C VAL A 178 -5.35 0.61 -14.48
N PHE A 179 -4.98 0.56 -13.20
CA PHE A 179 -4.75 1.73 -12.37
C PHE A 179 -3.68 2.67 -12.96
N TYR A 180 -2.54 2.11 -13.38
CA TYR A 180 -1.45 2.85 -14.01
C TYR A 180 -1.93 3.62 -15.26
N PHE A 181 -2.57 2.94 -16.20
CA PHE A 181 -3.04 3.57 -17.44
C PHE A 181 -4.22 4.51 -17.23
N TYR A 182 -5.07 4.23 -16.24
CA TYR A 182 -6.15 5.13 -15.86
C TYR A 182 -5.62 6.48 -15.38
N LEU A 183 -4.66 6.46 -14.45
CA LEU A 183 -3.96 7.67 -14.00
C LEU A 183 -3.26 8.38 -15.17
N LYS A 184 -2.52 7.62 -15.97
CA LYS A 184 -1.74 8.18 -17.09
C LYS A 184 -2.63 8.86 -18.13
N PHE A 185 -3.75 8.28 -18.54
CA PHE A 185 -4.49 8.85 -19.66
C PHE A 185 -5.67 9.71 -19.23
N LEU A 186 -6.34 9.39 -18.13
CA LEU A 186 -7.62 10.00 -17.78
C LEU A 186 -7.51 11.08 -16.70
N ILE A 187 -6.44 11.11 -15.91
CA ILE A 187 -6.31 12.03 -14.77
C ILE A 187 -5.35 13.17 -15.08
N LYS A 188 -5.86 14.38 -15.30
CA LYS A 188 -5.10 15.58 -15.67
C LYS A 188 -5.16 16.66 -14.58
N GLY A 189 -4.23 17.61 -14.61
CA GLY A 189 -4.24 18.78 -13.74
C GLY A 189 -3.37 18.65 -12.47
N LYS A 190 -3.02 19.81 -11.89
CA LYS A 190 -2.18 19.90 -10.67
C LYS A 190 -2.97 19.73 -9.38
N GLU A 191 -4.26 20.04 -9.41
CA GLU A 191 -5.18 19.91 -8.26
C GLU A 191 -5.27 18.47 -7.75
N LYS A 192 -4.93 17.49 -8.60
CA LYS A 192 -4.87 16.07 -8.24
C LYS A 192 -4.03 15.83 -6.98
N PHE A 193 -2.91 16.52 -6.79
CA PHE A 193 -2.04 16.29 -5.63
C PHE A 193 -2.72 16.68 -4.32
N ILE A 194 -3.37 17.84 -4.28
CA ILE A 194 -4.04 18.34 -3.06
C ILE A 194 -5.21 17.42 -2.71
N ILE A 195 -5.95 16.96 -3.72
CA ILE A 195 -7.09 16.05 -3.53
C ILE A 195 -6.62 14.66 -3.06
N LEU A 196 -5.48 14.16 -3.57
CA LEU A 196 -4.88 12.91 -3.10
C LEU A 196 -4.36 13.01 -1.67
N ILE A 197 -3.69 14.13 -1.33
CA ILE A 197 -3.26 14.41 0.04
C ILE A 197 -4.45 14.39 0.98
N ALA A 198 -5.57 15.01 0.62
CA ALA A 198 -6.78 15.01 1.45
C ALA A 198 -7.32 13.59 1.71
N LEU A 199 -7.29 12.71 0.71
CA LEU A 199 -7.65 11.30 0.87
C LEU A 199 -6.67 10.55 1.78
N PHE A 200 -5.36 10.71 1.56
CA PHE A 200 -4.34 10.07 2.40
C PHE A 200 -4.38 10.57 3.85
N THR A 201 -4.64 11.86 4.08
CA THR A 201 -4.89 12.40 5.44
C THR A 201 -6.08 11.70 6.09
N ALA A 202 -7.17 11.45 5.35
CA ALA A 202 -8.33 10.73 5.88
C ALA A 202 -8.01 9.26 6.18
N GLN A 203 -7.27 8.58 5.30
CA GLN A 203 -6.83 7.20 5.49
C GLN A 203 -5.91 7.05 6.69
N ILE A 204 -4.91 7.92 6.85
CA ILE A 204 -4.01 7.89 8.02
C ILE A 204 -4.83 8.01 9.31
N ILE A 205 -5.71 9.00 9.42
CA ILE A 205 -6.51 9.20 10.64
C ILE A 205 -7.41 7.99 10.91
N PHE A 206 -8.03 7.42 9.87
CA PHE A 206 -8.89 6.25 10.01
C PHE A 206 -8.12 4.99 10.42
N GLU A 207 -7.01 4.69 9.74
CA GLU A 207 -6.15 3.55 10.07
C GLU A 207 -5.54 3.70 11.46
N SER A 208 -5.16 4.90 11.87
CA SER A 208 -4.73 5.18 13.24
C SER A 208 -5.82 4.89 14.26
N TYR A 209 -7.06 5.35 13.99
CA TYR A 209 -8.20 5.13 14.88
C TYR A 209 -8.46 3.63 15.11
N ILE A 210 -8.50 2.83 14.04
CA ILE A 210 -8.67 1.38 14.14
C ILE A 210 -7.49 0.73 14.84
N SER A 211 -6.26 1.09 14.43
CA SER A 211 -5.04 0.51 15.00
C SER A 211 -4.96 0.72 16.50
N TYR A 212 -5.40 1.87 17.02
CA TYR A 212 -5.44 2.11 18.46
C TYR A 212 -6.48 1.27 19.17
N GLN A 213 -7.66 1.06 18.57
CA GLN A 213 -8.66 0.16 19.13
C GLN A 213 -8.12 -1.27 19.20
N GLN A 214 -7.53 -1.77 18.11
CA GLN A 214 -6.94 -3.10 18.08
C GLN A 214 -5.76 -3.24 19.07
N PHE A 215 -4.93 -2.20 19.20
CA PHE A 215 -3.83 -2.18 20.16
C PHE A 215 -4.34 -2.26 21.60
N ILE A 216 -5.33 -1.44 21.96
CA ILE A 216 -5.96 -1.45 23.31
C ILE A 216 -6.63 -2.81 23.57
N ALA A 217 -7.32 -3.37 22.59
CA ALA A 217 -7.98 -4.67 22.70
C ALA A 217 -7.00 -5.85 22.66
N SER A 218 -5.73 -5.61 22.31
CA SER A 218 -4.71 -6.65 22.03
C SER A 218 -5.23 -7.75 21.09
N SER A 219 -6.10 -7.38 20.15
CA SER A 219 -6.77 -8.30 19.22
C SER A 219 -7.45 -7.52 18.08
N PRO A 220 -7.81 -8.19 16.98
CA PRO A 220 -8.76 -7.62 16.02
C PRO A 220 -10.09 -7.26 16.71
N ILE A 221 -10.82 -6.28 16.17
CA ILE A 221 -12.14 -5.84 16.70
C ILE A 221 -13.30 -6.65 16.07
N TYR A 222 -12.98 -7.59 15.17
CA TYR A 222 -13.89 -8.48 14.46
C TYR A 222 -14.96 -7.74 13.65
N LYS A 223 -14.58 -6.61 13.03
CA LYS A 223 -15.39 -5.87 12.05
C LYS A 223 -15.20 -6.45 10.63
N ASN A 224 -16.23 -6.35 9.81
CA ASN A 224 -16.27 -6.88 8.43
C ASN A 224 -15.26 -6.23 7.47
N ILE A 225 -14.67 -5.09 7.84
CA ILE A 225 -13.62 -4.44 7.06
C ILE A 225 -12.21 -4.72 7.58
N GLU A 226 -12.06 -5.51 8.66
CA GLU A 226 -10.77 -6.07 9.07
C GLU A 226 -10.49 -7.33 8.26
N ALA A 227 -9.32 -7.38 7.61
CA ALA A 227 -8.94 -8.52 6.79
C ALA A 227 -8.37 -9.68 7.61
N GLN A 228 -7.64 -9.34 8.67
CA GLN A 228 -7.16 -10.29 9.65
C GLN A 228 -8.15 -10.40 10.81
N VAL A 229 -8.71 -11.59 10.99
CA VAL A 229 -9.63 -11.91 12.10
C VAL A 229 -9.00 -12.82 13.15
N ASP A 230 -7.86 -13.43 12.84
CA ASP A 230 -7.13 -14.32 13.75
C ASP A 230 -5.85 -13.61 14.25
N ILE A 231 -5.51 -13.82 15.52
CA ILE A 231 -4.23 -13.36 16.05
C ILE A 231 -3.13 -14.21 15.42
N GLU A 232 -2.27 -13.60 14.62
CA GLU A 232 -1.08 -14.28 14.10
C GLU A 232 -0.22 -14.75 15.28
N TYR A 233 0.03 -16.05 15.37
CA TYR A 233 0.96 -16.67 16.33
C TYR A 233 2.43 -16.31 16.06
N PHE A 234 2.71 -15.25 15.30
CA PHE A 234 4.05 -14.82 14.95
C PHE A 234 4.88 -14.42 16.17
N GLY A 235 4.23 -13.95 17.24
CA GLY A 235 4.89 -13.62 18.51
C GLY A 235 5.54 -14.81 19.23
N PHE A 236 5.11 -16.05 18.93
CA PHE A 236 5.73 -17.27 19.45
C PHE A 236 7.00 -17.67 18.68
N ALA A 237 7.09 -17.34 17.39
CA ALA A 237 8.26 -17.63 16.55
C ALA A 237 9.30 -16.49 16.51
N ALA A 238 8.96 -15.31 17.03
CA ALA A 238 9.81 -14.12 17.02
C ALA A 238 10.21 -13.63 18.43
N ASP A 239 9.95 -14.42 19.47
CA ASP A 239 10.24 -14.14 20.88
C ASP A 239 9.67 -12.80 21.38
N GLU A 240 8.39 -12.55 21.11
CA GLU A 240 7.71 -11.28 21.43
C GLU A 240 6.62 -11.41 22.51
N PRO A 241 6.84 -12.06 23.67
CA PRO A 241 5.78 -12.29 24.66
C PRO A 241 5.17 -11.00 25.24
N GLN A 242 5.91 -9.88 25.19
CA GLN A 242 5.47 -8.56 25.63
C GLN A 242 4.46 -7.89 24.68
N PHE A 243 4.49 -8.22 23.38
CA PHE A 243 3.57 -7.67 22.37
C PHE A 243 2.77 -8.82 21.75
N ARG A 244 1.74 -9.27 22.49
CA ARG A 244 0.88 -10.38 22.06
C ARG A 244 0.15 -10.12 20.75
N PHE A 245 -0.01 -8.85 20.37
CA PHE A 245 -0.73 -8.45 19.17
C PHE A 245 -0.11 -7.19 18.55
N ARG A 246 -0.05 -7.16 17.22
CA ARG A 246 0.41 -6.03 16.43
C ARG A 246 -0.78 -5.48 15.65
N PRO A 247 -1.16 -4.20 15.83
CA PRO A 247 -2.27 -3.63 15.08
C PRO A 247 -1.97 -3.64 13.59
N VAL A 248 -3.00 -4.00 12.82
CA VAL A 248 -2.96 -4.14 11.37
C VAL A 248 -3.89 -3.15 10.66
N GLY A 249 -4.72 -2.43 11.42
CA GLY A 249 -5.73 -1.56 10.84
C GLY A 249 -6.71 -2.40 10.00
N THR A 250 -6.94 -1.98 8.76
CA THR A 250 -7.73 -2.75 7.78
C THR A 250 -6.89 -3.63 6.83
N PHE A 251 -5.55 -3.64 6.99
CA PHE A 251 -4.62 -4.42 6.19
C PHE A 251 -4.59 -5.91 6.61
N ASN A 252 -3.95 -6.76 5.78
CA ASN A 252 -3.78 -8.18 6.12
C ASN A 252 -2.68 -8.42 7.15
N HIS A 253 -1.72 -7.50 7.27
CA HIS A 253 -0.57 -7.66 8.14
C HIS A 253 -0.01 -6.30 8.60
N ALA A 254 0.47 -6.22 9.85
CA ALA A 254 1.09 -5.01 10.41
C ALA A 254 2.24 -4.42 9.57
N ASN A 255 2.99 -5.25 8.84
CA ASN A 255 4.09 -4.78 7.99
C ASN A 255 3.57 -4.06 6.72
N GLU A 256 2.42 -4.48 6.19
CA GLU A 256 1.75 -3.79 5.07
C GLU A 256 1.25 -2.41 5.51
N LEU A 257 0.57 -2.34 6.66
CA LEU A 257 0.16 -1.07 7.27
C LEU A 257 1.38 -0.16 7.51
N GLY A 258 2.47 -0.71 8.05
CA GLY A 258 3.71 0.03 8.28
C GLY A 258 4.31 0.59 6.98
N MET A 259 4.29 -0.18 5.88
CA MET A 259 4.72 0.29 4.56
C MET A 259 3.81 1.41 4.01
N ALA A 260 2.49 1.26 4.15
CA ALA A 260 1.54 2.28 3.72
C ALA A 260 1.73 3.59 4.49
N MET A 261 1.87 3.49 5.82
CA MET A 261 2.16 4.64 6.69
C MET A 261 3.49 5.30 6.34
N SER A 262 4.57 4.52 6.12
CA SER A 262 5.86 5.09 5.75
C SER A 262 5.80 5.88 4.43
N PHE A 263 5.01 5.40 3.47
CA PHE A 263 4.78 6.09 2.19
C PHE A 263 3.92 7.37 2.37
N TRP A 264 2.75 7.26 3.01
CA TRP A 264 1.83 8.39 3.15
C TRP A 264 2.38 9.51 4.04
N LEU A 265 3.07 9.17 5.12
CA LEU A 265 3.62 10.16 6.05
C LEU A 265 4.68 11.05 5.40
N LEU A 266 5.49 10.51 4.49
CA LEU A 266 6.46 11.31 3.72
C LEU A 266 5.75 12.34 2.82
N ILE A 267 4.63 11.95 2.20
CA ILE A 267 3.79 12.84 1.40
C ILE A 267 3.18 13.94 2.28
N ILE A 268 2.58 13.59 3.42
CA ILE A 268 1.99 14.54 4.35
C ILE A 268 3.05 15.50 4.91
N PHE A 269 4.22 14.98 5.27
CA PHE A 269 5.34 15.76 5.76
C PHE A 269 5.77 16.84 4.75
N ALA A 270 6.00 16.47 3.50
CA ALA A 270 6.38 17.43 2.45
C ALA A 270 5.26 18.43 2.12
N TYR A 271 4.00 18.03 2.23
CA TYR A 271 2.87 18.95 2.07
C TYR A 271 2.86 20.06 3.13
N LEU A 272 3.17 19.71 4.38
CA LEU A 272 3.25 20.66 5.50
C LEU A 272 4.38 21.70 5.31
N TYR A 273 5.39 21.40 4.49
CA TYR A 273 6.41 22.38 4.09
C TYR A 273 5.87 23.55 3.27
N LYS A 274 4.76 23.34 2.56
CA LYS A 274 4.13 24.39 1.75
C LYS A 274 2.83 24.92 2.34
N ARG A 275 2.07 24.08 3.03
CA ARG A 275 0.75 24.42 3.57
C ARG A 275 0.61 23.96 5.01
N GLN A 276 0.58 24.92 5.93
CA GLN A 276 0.29 24.67 7.34
C GLN A 276 -1.19 24.29 7.50
N ASN A 277 -1.47 22.98 7.48
CA ASN A 277 -2.82 22.45 7.56
C ASN A 277 -2.94 21.57 8.81
N ILE A 278 -3.80 21.97 9.73
CA ILE A 278 -3.94 21.29 11.02
C ILE A 278 -4.35 19.82 10.86
N LEU A 279 -5.26 19.49 9.93
CA LEU A 279 -5.71 18.11 9.69
C LEU A 279 -4.55 17.22 9.24
N SER A 280 -3.69 17.74 8.36
CA SER A 280 -2.51 17.04 7.86
C SER A 280 -1.44 16.90 8.96
N PHE A 281 -1.29 17.90 9.82
CA PHE A 281 -0.41 17.82 10.99
C PHE A 281 -0.91 16.79 12.01
N THR A 282 -2.21 16.78 12.30
CA THR A 282 -2.85 15.77 13.14
C THR A 282 -2.68 14.36 12.57
N ALA A 283 -2.86 14.18 11.25
CA ALA A 283 -2.59 12.92 10.58
C ALA A 283 -1.12 12.51 10.69
N LEU A 284 -0.16 13.44 10.58
CA LEU A 284 1.25 13.15 10.77
C LEU A 284 1.53 12.59 12.17
N ILE A 285 0.99 13.23 13.22
CA ILE A 285 1.18 12.80 14.61
C ILE A 285 0.58 11.40 14.84
N PHE A 286 -0.69 11.19 14.50
CA PHE A 286 -1.32 9.89 14.70
C PHE A 286 -0.70 8.81 13.81
N GLY A 287 -0.34 9.13 12.57
CA GLY A 287 0.30 8.18 11.68
C GLY A 287 1.70 7.77 12.16
N VAL A 288 2.50 8.67 12.74
CA VAL A 288 3.81 8.31 13.32
C VAL A 288 3.65 7.37 14.51
N VAL A 289 2.69 7.64 15.39
CA VAL A 289 2.37 6.75 16.52
C VAL A 289 1.86 5.40 16.02
N THR A 290 1.05 5.37 14.97
CA THR A 290 0.55 4.13 14.36
C THR A 290 1.67 3.34 13.68
N LEU A 291 2.56 4.02 12.94
CA LEU A 291 3.75 3.44 12.34
C LEU A 291 4.61 2.77 13.42
N ALA A 292 4.82 3.43 14.57
CA ALA A 292 5.46 2.82 15.72
C ALA A 292 4.67 1.62 16.27
N ALA A 293 3.36 1.74 16.44
CA ALA A 293 2.52 0.65 16.94
C ALA A 293 2.55 -0.60 16.04
N THR A 294 2.84 -0.47 14.73
CA THR A 294 2.99 -1.64 13.84
C THR A 294 4.14 -2.57 14.23
N LEU A 295 5.14 -2.10 14.99
CA LEU A 295 6.39 -2.83 15.31
C LEU A 295 7.19 -3.31 14.09
N SER A 296 6.92 -2.74 12.90
CA SER A 296 7.64 -3.03 11.66
C SER A 296 8.97 -2.25 11.60
N ARG A 297 10.05 -2.88 12.08
CA ARG A 297 11.41 -2.32 12.06
C ARG A 297 11.84 -1.83 10.67
N SER A 298 11.51 -2.59 9.62
CA SER A 298 11.81 -2.23 8.25
C SER A 298 11.08 -0.97 7.79
N SER A 299 9.82 -0.79 8.22
CA SER A 299 9.03 0.42 7.92
C SER A 299 9.53 1.64 8.67
N TRP A 300 9.98 1.48 9.93
CA TRP A 300 10.63 2.55 10.69
C TRP A 300 11.93 2.99 10.03
N LEU A 301 12.79 2.03 9.65
CA LEU A 301 14.04 2.31 8.99
C LEU A 301 13.83 3.03 7.65
N GLY A 302 12.92 2.52 6.81
CA GLY A 302 12.59 3.15 5.53
C GLY A 302 12.07 4.58 5.69
N PHE A 303 11.15 4.81 6.64
CA PHE A 303 10.63 6.14 6.95
C PHE A 303 11.72 7.08 7.47
N ALA A 304 12.46 6.68 8.51
CA ALA A 304 13.46 7.53 9.16
C ALA A 304 14.63 7.88 8.21
N PHE A 305 15.12 6.89 7.46
CA PHE A 305 16.18 7.09 6.47
C PHE A 305 15.74 8.12 5.42
N VAL A 306 14.58 7.92 4.78
CA VAL A 306 14.11 8.83 3.74
C VAL A 306 13.74 10.21 4.29
N LEU A 307 13.16 10.27 5.49
CA LEU A 307 12.84 11.53 6.15
C LEU A 307 14.12 12.34 6.41
N PHE A 308 15.18 11.71 6.91
CA PHE A 308 16.49 12.34 7.12
C PHE A 308 17.06 12.91 5.82
N PHE A 309 17.09 12.12 4.73
CA PHE A 309 17.57 12.61 3.44
C PHE A 309 16.68 13.72 2.85
N THR A 310 15.36 13.65 3.05
CA THR A 310 14.42 14.69 2.62
C THR A 310 14.68 16.00 3.36
N LEU A 311 14.86 15.93 4.69
CA LEU A 311 15.23 17.07 5.53
C LEU A 311 16.58 17.67 5.12
N PHE A 312 17.61 16.83 4.98
CA PHE A 312 18.92 17.25 4.52
C PHE A 312 18.83 17.95 3.15
N PHE A 313 18.08 17.37 2.22
CA PHE A 313 17.90 17.95 0.89
C PHE A 313 17.16 19.29 0.94
N PHE A 314 16.09 19.39 1.74
CA PHE A 314 15.34 20.63 1.93
C PHE A 314 16.21 21.73 2.54
N GLU A 315 16.93 21.44 3.62
CA GLU A 315 17.69 22.46 4.36
C GLU A 315 19.04 22.80 3.71
N LYS A 316 19.80 21.80 3.28
CA LYS A 316 21.19 21.99 2.82
C LYS A 316 21.30 22.22 1.33
N VAL A 317 20.51 21.50 0.52
CA VAL A 317 20.56 21.64 -0.94
C VAL A 317 19.64 22.75 -1.41
N LYS A 318 18.39 22.72 -0.97
CA LYS A 318 17.34 23.63 -1.43
C LYS A 318 17.12 24.86 -0.53
N LYS A 319 17.81 24.93 0.62
CA LYS A 319 17.78 26.05 1.58
C LYS A 319 16.36 26.46 2.03
N ILE A 320 15.45 25.49 2.11
CA ILE A 320 14.08 25.67 2.61
C ILE A 320 14.13 25.71 4.14
N LYS A 321 13.60 26.77 4.74
CA LYS A 321 13.45 26.85 6.20
C LYS A 321 12.32 25.95 6.67
N SER A 322 12.48 25.40 7.88
CA SER A 322 11.44 24.61 8.54
C SER A 322 10.16 25.43 8.75
N PRO A 323 8.98 24.87 8.41
CA PRO A 323 7.69 25.51 8.64
C PRO A 323 7.44 25.91 10.10
N GLU A 324 6.78 27.05 10.31
CA GLU A 324 6.39 27.51 11.64
C GLU A 324 5.55 26.49 12.42
N ILE A 325 4.75 25.67 11.72
CA ILE A 325 3.92 24.65 12.39
C ILE A 325 4.77 23.63 13.14
N PHE A 326 5.98 23.30 12.67
CA PHE A 326 6.88 22.40 13.40
C PHE A 326 7.51 23.12 14.59
N THR A 327 7.98 24.36 14.41
CA THR A 327 8.59 25.14 15.50
C THR A 327 7.58 25.42 16.62
N LYS A 328 6.34 25.82 16.29
CA LYS A 328 5.27 26.10 17.27
C LYS A 328 4.82 24.86 18.05
N ASN A 329 4.95 23.66 17.45
CA ASN A 329 4.51 22.40 18.05
C ASN A 329 5.68 21.50 18.46
N ILE A 330 6.90 22.05 18.62
CA ILE A 330 8.10 21.27 18.92
C ILE A 330 7.96 20.47 20.22
N LEU A 331 7.29 21.04 21.23
CA LEU A 331 7.02 20.36 22.49
C LEU A 331 6.11 19.14 22.29
N SER A 332 5.00 19.30 21.55
CA SER A 332 4.11 18.18 21.23
C SER A 332 4.83 17.08 20.45
N MET A 333 5.69 17.46 19.49
CA MET A 333 6.51 16.51 18.74
C MET A 333 7.53 15.79 19.63
N ALA A 334 8.16 16.51 20.56
CA ALA A 334 9.11 15.94 21.52
C ALA A 334 8.43 14.94 22.46
N ILE A 335 7.24 15.28 22.98
CA ILE A 335 6.44 14.37 23.80
C ILE A 335 6.09 13.10 23.01
N VAL A 336 5.59 13.26 21.78
CA VAL A 336 5.27 12.11 20.91
C VAL A 336 6.52 11.28 20.65
N ALA A 337 7.66 11.90 20.36
CA ALA A 337 8.92 11.18 20.13
C ALA A 337 9.37 10.40 21.37
N VAL A 338 9.28 10.98 22.56
CA VAL A 338 9.62 10.31 23.83
C VAL A 338 8.68 9.14 24.10
N VAL A 339 7.36 9.34 23.97
CA VAL A 339 6.35 8.28 24.16
C VAL A 339 6.58 7.15 23.16
N VAL A 340 6.72 7.47 21.87
CA VAL A 340 6.99 6.48 20.82
C VAL A 340 8.27 5.70 21.12
N THR A 341 9.31 6.40 21.54
CA THR A 341 10.61 5.81 21.79
C THR A 341 10.57 4.86 23.00
N ILE A 342 9.98 5.29 24.13
CA ILE A 342 9.91 4.49 25.36
C ILE A 342 8.99 3.28 25.19
N PHE A 343 7.79 3.45 24.62
CA PHE A 343 6.78 2.38 24.63
C PHE A 343 6.90 1.41 23.45
N PHE A 344 7.45 1.83 22.31
CA PHE A 344 7.50 0.99 21.11
C PHE A 344 8.94 0.70 20.67
N ILE A 345 9.81 1.71 20.59
CA ILE A 345 11.13 1.55 19.99
C ILE A 345 12.09 0.83 20.95
N PHE A 346 12.24 1.28 22.19
CA PHE A 346 13.20 0.72 23.16
C PHE A 346 12.98 -0.78 23.42
N PRO A 347 11.77 -1.25 23.79
CA PRO A 347 11.52 -2.67 24.02
C PRO A 347 11.82 -3.54 22.80
N ARG A 348 11.68 -2.97 21.60
CA ARG A 348 11.93 -3.66 20.34
C ARG A 348 13.39 -3.61 19.89
N ALA A 349 14.10 -2.52 20.23
CA ALA A 349 15.51 -2.33 19.91
C ALA A 349 16.39 -3.27 20.73
N GLU A 350 16.09 -3.46 22.01
CA GLU A 350 16.78 -4.41 22.89
C GLU A 350 16.78 -5.83 22.29
N LYS A 351 15.60 -6.33 21.91
CA LYS A 351 15.46 -7.64 21.25
C LYS A 351 16.14 -7.73 19.90
N SER A 352 16.44 -6.60 19.27
CA SER A 352 17.12 -6.61 17.97
C SER A 352 18.58 -7.08 18.08
N LEU A 353 19.20 -6.92 19.26
CA LEU A 353 20.57 -7.37 19.53
C LEU A 353 20.74 -8.90 19.42
N TYR A 354 19.66 -9.67 19.63
CA TYR A 354 19.65 -11.13 19.59
C TYR A 354 19.00 -11.71 18.32
N THR A 355 18.73 -10.87 17.31
CA THR A 355 17.94 -11.25 16.12
C THR A 355 18.56 -12.43 15.33
N PHE A 356 19.88 -12.62 15.38
CA PHE A 356 20.60 -13.62 14.61
C PHE A 356 20.93 -14.91 15.37
N SER A 357 20.86 -14.90 16.71
CA SER A 357 21.17 -16.07 17.55
C SER A 357 19.94 -16.93 17.81
N GLU A 358 18.79 -16.33 18.13
CA GLU A 358 17.59 -17.08 18.56
C GLU A 358 16.27 -16.59 17.91
N GLY A 359 16.32 -15.57 17.05
CA GLY A 359 15.11 -14.92 16.53
C GLY A 359 14.83 -15.09 15.02
N GLY A 360 13.85 -14.32 14.54
CA GLY A 360 13.41 -14.32 13.13
C GLY A 360 14.49 -13.98 12.08
N GLY A 361 15.67 -13.51 12.47
CA GLY A 361 16.81 -13.32 11.56
C GLY A 361 17.40 -14.65 11.06
N TYR A 362 17.48 -15.66 11.94
CA TYR A 362 17.92 -17.01 11.58
C TYR A 362 16.97 -17.61 10.53
N PHE A 363 15.66 -17.59 10.79
CA PHE A 363 14.64 -18.07 9.86
C PHE A 363 14.70 -17.37 8.51
N ARG A 364 14.84 -16.04 8.49
CA ARG A 364 15.02 -15.28 7.24
C ARG A 364 16.26 -15.71 6.47
N SER A 365 17.38 -15.97 7.15
CA SER A 365 18.59 -16.47 6.48
C SER A 365 18.35 -17.85 5.83
N ALA A 366 17.60 -18.73 6.51
CA ALA A 366 17.24 -20.03 5.97
C ALA A 366 16.26 -19.92 4.78
N GLN A 367 15.30 -19.00 4.85
CA GLN A 367 14.38 -18.69 3.74
C GLN A 367 15.12 -18.14 2.52
N ILE A 368 16.10 -17.24 2.72
CA ILE A 368 16.93 -16.71 1.63
C ILE A 368 17.71 -17.84 0.96
N ARG A 369 18.36 -18.72 1.73
CA ARG A 369 19.08 -19.88 1.19
C ARG A 369 18.15 -20.79 0.38
N ALA A 370 16.99 -21.15 0.94
CA ALA A 370 16.03 -22.02 0.26
C ALA A 370 15.46 -21.38 -1.01
N ALA A 371 15.17 -20.08 -0.99
CA ALA A 371 14.72 -19.34 -2.18
C ALA A 371 15.80 -19.31 -3.27
N ILE A 372 17.07 -19.07 -2.91
CA ILE A 372 18.18 -19.11 -3.87
C ILE A 372 18.30 -20.49 -4.53
N GLU A 373 18.20 -21.58 -3.76
CA GLU A 373 18.21 -22.93 -4.34
C GLU A 373 17.02 -23.18 -5.27
N LEU A 374 15.83 -22.68 -4.91
CA LEU A 374 14.64 -22.81 -5.76
C LEU A 374 14.76 -21.99 -7.06
N ILE A 375 15.37 -20.81 -6.99
CA ILE A 375 15.71 -19.98 -8.15
C ILE A 375 16.72 -20.68 -9.05
N LYS A 376 17.74 -21.34 -8.50
CA LYS A 376 18.72 -22.10 -9.31
C LYS A 376 18.06 -23.23 -10.10
N GLN A 377 17.02 -23.85 -9.54
CA GLN A 377 16.27 -24.92 -10.21
C GLN A 377 15.28 -24.37 -11.25
N ASN A 378 14.72 -23.17 -11.03
CA ASN A 378 13.69 -22.57 -11.88
C ASN A 378 14.05 -21.14 -12.31
N PRO A 379 15.20 -20.91 -12.98
CA PRO A 379 15.76 -19.56 -13.14
C PRO A 379 15.00 -18.67 -14.11
N LEU A 380 14.33 -19.26 -15.12
CA LEU A 380 13.67 -18.49 -16.17
C LEU A 380 12.24 -18.11 -15.80
N TYR A 381 11.39 -19.08 -15.45
CA TYR A 381 9.97 -18.84 -15.24
C TYR A 381 9.56 -18.86 -13.76
N GLY A 382 10.47 -19.20 -12.84
CA GLY A 382 10.10 -19.40 -11.43
C GLY A 382 9.10 -20.55 -11.26
N VAL A 383 8.40 -20.54 -10.13
CA VAL A 383 7.48 -21.63 -9.73
C VAL A 383 6.00 -21.24 -9.73
N GLY A 384 5.68 -20.01 -10.15
CA GLY A 384 4.35 -19.41 -10.23
C GLY A 384 3.95 -18.54 -9.03
N THR A 385 3.08 -17.55 -9.27
CA THR A 385 2.56 -16.65 -8.21
C THR A 385 1.96 -17.44 -7.05
N GLY A 386 2.42 -17.14 -5.85
CA GLY A 386 1.96 -17.75 -4.60
C GLY A 386 2.31 -19.23 -4.43
N MET A 387 3.19 -19.79 -5.28
CA MET A 387 3.55 -21.22 -5.27
C MET A 387 4.94 -21.51 -4.70
N SER A 388 5.62 -20.50 -4.16
CA SER A 388 6.96 -20.65 -3.56
C SER A 388 7.01 -21.74 -2.48
N VAL A 389 6.03 -21.79 -1.57
CA VAL A 389 5.99 -22.80 -0.49
C VAL A 389 5.68 -24.22 -1.01
N PRO A 390 4.60 -24.48 -1.80
CA PRO A 390 4.36 -25.82 -2.36
C PRO A 390 5.49 -26.34 -3.26
N ALA A 391 6.09 -25.48 -4.07
CA ALA A 391 7.23 -25.85 -4.91
C ALA A 391 8.46 -26.15 -4.04
N GLY A 392 8.74 -25.32 -3.03
CA GLY A 392 9.81 -25.55 -2.07
C GLY A 392 9.66 -26.86 -1.30
N LEU A 393 8.46 -27.23 -0.89
CA LEU A 393 8.18 -28.53 -0.25
C LEU A 393 8.47 -29.72 -1.16
N SER A 394 8.08 -29.63 -2.43
CA SER A 394 8.23 -30.74 -3.38
C SER A 394 9.66 -30.88 -3.90
N GLN A 395 10.33 -29.75 -4.20
CA GLN A 395 11.65 -29.74 -4.83
C GLN A 395 12.80 -29.68 -3.80
N LEU A 396 12.55 -29.10 -2.63
CA LEU A 396 13.55 -28.84 -1.58
C LEU A 396 13.05 -29.26 -0.17
N PRO A 397 12.62 -30.53 0.03
CA PRO A 397 11.96 -30.98 1.26
C PRO A 397 12.85 -30.94 2.52
N ARG A 398 14.17 -30.75 2.37
CA ARG A 398 15.15 -30.66 3.48
C ARG A 398 15.49 -29.21 3.86
N THR A 399 14.65 -28.25 3.48
CA THR A 399 14.87 -26.82 3.72
C THR A 399 13.79 -26.24 4.64
N VAL A 400 13.86 -24.94 4.94
CA VAL A 400 12.88 -24.28 5.81
C VAL A 400 11.43 -24.38 5.30
N PHE A 401 11.21 -24.64 4.00
CA PHE A 401 9.88 -24.85 3.44
C PHE A 401 9.13 -26.05 4.03
N SER A 402 9.83 -27.04 4.60
CA SER A 402 9.20 -28.17 5.31
C SER A 402 8.88 -27.87 6.78
N LEU A 403 9.41 -26.77 7.31
CA LEU A 403 9.27 -26.41 8.71
C LEU A 403 8.19 -25.34 8.91
N VAL A 404 8.13 -24.37 8.00
CA VAL A 404 7.27 -23.20 8.14
C VAL A 404 6.58 -22.89 6.81
N PRO A 405 5.25 -22.68 6.79
CA PRO A 405 4.48 -22.42 5.58
C PRO A 405 4.58 -20.94 5.14
N LEU A 406 5.80 -20.41 5.04
CA LEU A 406 6.04 -19.00 4.70
C LEU A 406 7.05 -18.88 3.57
N GLY A 407 6.68 -18.11 2.55
CA GLY A 407 7.56 -17.69 1.47
C GLY A 407 8.70 -16.79 1.97
N VAL A 408 9.63 -16.47 1.08
CA VAL A 408 10.79 -15.64 1.44
C VAL A 408 10.36 -14.22 1.79
N HIS A 409 10.74 -13.75 2.98
CA HIS A 409 10.50 -12.38 3.43
C HIS A 409 11.48 -11.38 2.79
N ASN A 410 11.51 -11.34 1.47
CA ASN A 410 12.28 -10.41 0.67
C ASN A 410 11.60 -10.30 -0.71
N TRP A 411 11.05 -9.14 -1.02
CA TRP A 411 10.30 -8.90 -2.24
C TRP A 411 11.10 -9.27 -3.51
N TYR A 412 12.37 -8.88 -3.59
CA TYR A 412 13.21 -9.15 -4.77
C TYR A 412 13.41 -10.65 -4.99
N LEU A 413 13.71 -11.39 -3.92
CA LEU A 413 13.82 -12.84 -3.99
C LEU A 413 12.46 -13.50 -4.23
N ASN A 414 11.37 -12.94 -3.70
CA ASN A 414 10.03 -13.49 -3.92
C ASN A 414 9.61 -13.37 -5.40
N ILE A 415 9.78 -12.19 -6.03
CA ILE A 415 9.56 -12.03 -7.48
C ILE A 415 10.41 -13.04 -8.25
N THR A 416 11.71 -13.14 -7.92
CA THR A 416 12.62 -14.03 -8.64
C THR A 416 12.25 -15.51 -8.46
N THR A 417 11.79 -15.90 -7.27
CA THR A 417 11.37 -17.27 -6.98
C THR A 417 10.10 -17.63 -7.73
N GLU A 418 9.12 -16.73 -7.74
CA GLU A 418 7.81 -17.01 -8.34
C GLU A 418 7.78 -16.82 -9.86
N HIS A 419 8.57 -15.88 -10.39
CA HIS A 419 8.51 -15.48 -11.81
C HIS A 419 9.85 -15.49 -12.55
N GLY A 420 10.93 -15.92 -11.89
CA GLY A 420 12.26 -16.07 -12.46
C GLY A 420 13.05 -14.76 -12.60
N ILE A 421 14.29 -14.90 -13.09
CA ILE A 421 15.26 -13.82 -13.29
C ILE A 421 14.73 -12.73 -14.26
N PRO A 422 14.04 -13.04 -15.37
CA PRO A 422 13.54 -11.99 -16.25
C PRO A 422 12.53 -11.05 -15.57
N ALA A 423 11.70 -11.56 -14.65
CA ALA A 423 10.75 -10.75 -13.90
C ALA A 423 11.44 -9.71 -13.01
N ILE A 424 12.47 -10.12 -12.27
CA ILE A 424 13.22 -9.21 -11.40
C ILE A 424 14.03 -8.19 -12.22
N LEU A 425 14.55 -8.57 -13.39
CA LEU A 425 15.23 -7.62 -14.29
C LEU A 425 14.26 -6.56 -14.82
N LEU A 426 13.06 -6.97 -15.26
CA LEU A 426 12.01 -6.03 -15.68
C LEU A 426 11.59 -5.10 -14.54
N PHE A 427 11.41 -5.65 -13.33
CA PHE A 427 11.09 -4.89 -12.14
C PHE A 427 12.19 -3.86 -11.78
N LEU A 428 13.45 -4.29 -11.71
CA LEU A 428 14.58 -3.39 -11.41
C LEU A 428 14.76 -2.33 -12.51
N ALA A 429 14.54 -2.67 -13.78
CA ALA A 429 14.56 -1.72 -14.87
C ALA A 429 13.44 -0.67 -14.73
N LEU A 430 12.23 -1.07 -14.30
CA LEU A 430 11.16 -0.13 -13.99
C LEU A 430 11.65 0.86 -12.93
N ILE A 431 12.10 0.36 -11.79
CA ILE A 431 12.55 1.20 -10.68
C ILE A 431 13.69 2.13 -11.11
N ALA A 432 14.71 1.60 -11.77
CA ALA A 432 15.85 2.38 -12.23
C ALA A 432 15.42 3.50 -13.18
N THR A 433 14.58 3.21 -14.18
CA THR A 433 14.11 4.23 -15.13
C THR A 433 13.31 5.33 -14.45
N PHE A 434 12.46 5.00 -13.49
CA PHE A 434 11.75 5.98 -12.68
C PHE A 434 12.69 6.81 -11.81
N MET A 435 13.57 6.16 -11.05
CA MET A 435 14.48 6.83 -10.13
C MET A 435 15.42 7.79 -10.87
N MET A 436 16.02 7.35 -11.97
CA MET A 436 16.86 8.22 -12.81
C MET A 436 16.07 9.41 -13.36
N GLU A 437 14.83 9.21 -13.83
CA GLU A 437 14.00 10.31 -14.33
C GLU A 437 13.66 11.31 -13.21
N GLN A 438 13.26 10.83 -12.03
CA GLN A 438 12.85 11.71 -10.93
C GLN A 438 14.03 12.43 -10.28
N VAL A 439 15.14 11.73 -10.02
CA VAL A 439 16.34 12.33 -9.41
C VAL A 439 16.86 13.47 -10.28
N ARG A 440 16.96 13.26 -11.61
CA ARG A 440 17.36 14.34 -12.53
C ARG A 440 16.42 15.53 -12.45
N LYS A 441 15.09 15.30 -12.51
CA LYS A 441 14.10 16.37 -12.39
C LYS A 441 14.20 17.13 -11.07
N ILE A 442 14.39 16.42 -9.96
CA ILE A 442 14.52 17.01 -8.61
C ILE A 442 15.79 17.87 -8.51
N TRP A 443 16.89 17.40 -9.12
CA TRP A 443 18.16 18.10 -9.14
C TRP A 443 18.07 19.40 -9.95
N ASP A 444 17.57 19.31 -11.19
CA ASP A 444 17.49 20.42 -12.14
C ASP A 444 16.41 21.45 -11.77
N GLU A 445 15.45 21.10 -10.91
CA GLU A 445 14.34 21.98 -10.55
C GLU A 445 14.78 23.07 -9.55
N ASN A 446 14.93 24.29 -10.06
CA ASN A 446 15.34 25.47 -9.27
C ASN A 446 14.19 26.08 -8.44
N VAL A 447 12.94 25.91 -8.88
CA VAL A 447 11.77 26.52 -8.23
C VAL A 447 11.05 25.50 -7.37
N ILE A 448 10.99 25.78 -6.07
CA ILE A 448 10.36 24.89 -5.09
C ILE A 448 8.89 25.27 -4.97
N ASN A 449 8.05 24.56 -5.72
CA ASN A 449 6.61 24.65 -5.62
C ASN A 449 6.02 23.34 -5.03
N LEU A 450 4.70 23.30 -4.86
CA LEU A 450 4.04 22.11 -4.30
C LEU A 450 4.30 20.85 -5.12
N GLU A 451 4.34 20.94 -6.45
CA GLU A 451 4.60 19.81 -7.35
C GLU A 451 6.01 19.25 -7.15
N SER A 452 7.00 20.14 -6.96
CA SER A 452 8.40 19.77 -6.69
C SER A 452 8.53 19.04 -5.36
N LEU A 453 7.89 19.55 -4.30
CA LEU A 453 7.86 18.91 -2.97
C LEU A 453 7.18 17.54 -3.03
N MET A 454 6.05 17.45 -3.74
CA MET A 454 5.35 16.19 -3.95
C MET A 454 6.17 15.18 -4.75
N ARG A 455 6.94 15.64 -5.75
CA ARG A 455 7.86 14.79 -6.50
C ARG A 455 8.93 14.19 -5.59
N ILE A 456 9.54 15.00 -4.73
CA ILE A 456 10.54 14.54 -3.76
C ILE A 456 9.91 13.53 -2.79
N ALA A 457 8.75 13.85 -2.22
CA ALA A 457 8.08 13.01 -1.25
C ALA A 457 7.61 11.66 -1.81
N ILE A 458 7.01 11.65 -3.00
CA ILE A 458 6.55 10.43 -3.66
C ILE A 458 7.75 9.56 -4.08
N THR A 459 8.84 10.18 -4.57
CA THR A 459 10.08 9.45 -4.90
C THR A 459 10.70 8.85 -3.63
N GLY A 460 10.77 9.62 -2.55
CA GLY A 460 11.19 9.14 -1.24
C GLY A 460 10.30 8.01 -0.72
N GLY A 461 8.98 8.11 -0.90
CA GLY A 461 8.03 7.05 -0.57
C GLY A 461 8.37 5.73 -1.27
N VAL A 462 8.68 5.77 -2.57
CA VAL A 462 9.13 4.59 -3.33
C VAL A 462 10.42 4.01 -2.75
N VAL A 463 11.41 4.85 -2.41
CA VAL A 463 12.66 4.40 -1.76
C VAL A 463 12.38 3.75 -0.41
N SER A 464 11.48 4.32 0.38
CA SER A 464 11.05 3.75 1.67
C SER A 464 10.41 2.36 1.45
N SER A 465 9.51 2.21 0.48
CA SER A 465 8.93 0.92 0.11
C SER A 465 9.97 -0.09 -0.35
N MET A 466 11.00 0.33 -1.08
CA MET A 466 12.11 -0.54 -1.51
C MET A 466 12.95 -1.03 -0.33
N ILE A 467 13.23 -0.18 0.66
CA ILE A 467 13.92 -0.56 1.90
C ILE A 467 13.07 -1.57 2.67
N VAL A 468 11.75 -1.33 2.78
CA VAL A 468 10.83 -2.27 3.43
C VAL A 468 10.81 -3.61 2.69
N GLY A 469 10.79 -3.58 1.36
CA GLY A 469 10.79 -4.76 0.50
C GLY A 469 12.01 -5.68 0.66
N MET A 470 13.14 -5.17 1.18
CA MET A 470 14.29 -6.03 1.51
C MET A 470 14.01 -7.03 2.63
N PHE A 471 12.98 -6.78 3.45
CA PHE A 471 12.69 -7.54 4.67
C PHE A 471 11.26 -8.12 4.69
N GLN A 472 10.48 -7.89 3.65
CA GLN A 472 9.06 -8.24 3.59
C GLN A 472 8.70 -8.85 2.23
N PRO A 473 7.72 -9.78 2.18
CA PRO A 473 7.29 -10.41 0.94
C PRO A 473 6.28 -9.55 0.16
N PHE A 474 5.67 -8.55 0.82
CA PHE A 474 4.60 -7.75 0.26
C PHE A 474 5.12 -6.75 -0.74
N VAL A 475 4.55 -6.81 -1.93
CA VAL A 475 4.95 -5.97 -3.03
C VAL A 475 4.25 -4.60 -2.96
N GLY A 476 5.03 -3.52 -3.00
CA GLY A 476 4.50 -2.15 -3.00
C GLY A 476 3.93 -1.67 -4.35
N GLU A 477 3.38 -2.55 -5.21
CA GLU A 477 3.01 -2.22 -6.60
C GLU A 477 2.12 -0.98 -6.69
N THR A 478 1.11 -0.86 -5.83
CA THR A 478 0.20 0.29 -5.79
C THR A 478 0.96 1.60 -5.68
N PHE A 479 1.90 1.67 -4.73
CA PHE A 479 2.65 2.90 -4.43
C PHE A 479 3.62 3.24 -5.54
N ILE A 480 4.29 2.22 -6.10
CA ILE A 480 5.24 2.39 -7.19
C ILE A 480 4.51 2.84 -8.46
N LEU A 481 3.43 2.19 -8.84
CA LEU A 481 2.68 2.55 -10.05
C LEU A 481 1.92 3.87 -9.90
N LEU A 482 1.44 4.20 -8.70
CA LEU A 482 0.94 5.53 -8.36
C LEU A 482 2.02 6.57 -8.63
N ALA A 483 3.25 6.35 -8.12
CA ALA A 483 4.37 7.25 -8.31
C ALA A 483 4.73 7.42 -9.79
N PHE A 484 4.85 6.32 -10.53
CA PHE A 484 5.17 6.35 -11.97
C PHE A 484 4.10 7.09 -12.76
N ALA A 485 2.81 6.81 -12.53
CA ALA A 485 1.74 7.41 -13.31
C ALA A 485 1.52 8.89 -12.98
N ILE A 486 1.66 9.27 -11.70
CA ILE A 486 1.45 10.65 -11.26
C ILE A 486 2.60 11.57 -11.65
N LEU A 487 3.84 11.11 -11.51
CA LEU A 487 5.05 11.90 -11.76
C LEU A 487 5.61 11.74 -13.18
N GLY A 488 5.24 10.66 -13.88
CA GLY A 488 5.72 10.32 -15.21
C GLY A 488 5.13 11.16 -16.34
N LYS A 489 4.13 12.01 -16.09
CA LYS A 489 3.61 12.91 -17.12
C LYS A 489 4.61 14.03 -17.41
N ARG A 490 5.10 14.08 -18.64
CA ARG A 490 5.62 15.32 -19.22
C ARG A 490 4.44 16.14 -19.76
N LYS A 491 4.58 17.47 -19.66
CA LYS A 491 3.59 18.43 -20.16
C LYS A 491 3.30 18.22 -21.63
#